data_AF-A0A947CL23-F1
#
_entry.id   AF-A0A947CL23-F1
#
_cell.length_a   1.000
_cell.length_b   1.000
_cell.length_c   1.000
_cell.angle_alpha   90.00
_cell.angle_beta   90.00
_cell.angle_gamma   90.00
#
_symmetry.space_group_name_H-M   'P 1'
#
loop_
_entity.id
_entity.type
_entity.pdbx_description
1 polymer ?
#
loop_
_entity_poly.entity_id
_entity_poly.type
_entity_poly.pdbx_seq_one_letter_code
_entity_poly.pdbx_strand_id
1 'polypeptide(L)'
;MNVLAITSLLASLVILAIGASVLLRDRTRRTYTAFAAFAFMVSAFHLVNFIAMATKSPLAEWLALWPAATIPPTALAFFREFLAEPSIGGKRRPPRFTLAWTISAYLALIYSAIFSPIHHESWFQIPFVAYVFGGLYRCVLDLYLQYRETPTRVERTRIRYLMLGGLVATTLAFMGVIPGFGETWPTVGNVLTILYLYFLSQTLFRYRLLDINELVGKMVVLITLVFLLWAVYGLLLTWVGGGQEGIFLLNAVVASFVILVLFEPVRTALENAVNRWLVRQRNELRSSTEAVRRDITNVV
;
A
#
# COMPACT_ATOMS: atom_id res chain seq x y z
N MET A 1 19.53 -8.14 14.91
CA MET A 1 19.06 -7.28 13.79
C MET A 1 17.87 -6.48 14.26
N ASN A 2 17.79 -5.19 13.93
CA ASN A 2 16.63 -4.35 14.28
C ASN A 2 15.37 -4.85 13.57
N VAL A 3 14.25 -4.88 14.28
CA VAL A 3 12.92 -5.27 13.74
C VAL A 3 12.60 -4.45 12.49
N LEU A 4 12.93 -3.16 12.51
CA LEU A 4 12.77 -2.25 11.38
C LEU A 4 13.50 -2.74 10.12
N ALA A 5 14.75 -3.19 10.24
CA ALA A 5 15.52 -3.68 9.10
C ALA A 5 14.89 -4.93 8.48
N ILE A 6 14.44 -5.88 9.31
CA ILE A 6 13.75 -7.10 8.85
C ILE A 6 12.45 -6.73 8.13
N THR A 7 11.67 -5.82 8.68
CA THR A 7 10.39 -5.40 8.08
C THR A 7 10.59 -4.65 6.76
N SER A 8 11.65 -3.85 6.64
CA SER A 8 12.02 -3.19 5.37
C SER A 8 12.46 -4.20 4.31
N LEU A 9 13.24 -5.23 4.68
CA LEU A 9 13.61 -6.29 3.74
C LEU A 9 12.38 -7.06 3.24
N LEU A 10 11.48 -7.45 4.16
CA LEU A 10 10.23 -8.11 3.81
C LEU A 10 9.36 -7.23 2.91
N ALA A 11 9.24 -5.94 3.23
CA ALA A 11 8.51 -4.98 2.40
C ALA A 11 9.10 -4.90 0.99
N SER A 12 10.41 -4.78 0.86
CA SER A 12 11.10 -4.77 -0.43
C SER A 12 10.75 -6.00 -1.28
N LEU A 13 10.87 -7.20 -0.71
CA LEU A 13 10.65 -8.47 -1.43
C LEU A 13 9.19 -8.63 -1.85
N VAL A 14 8.24 -8.38 -0.95
CA VAL A 14 6.81 -8.53 -1.25
C VAL A 14 6.36 -7.49 -2.27
N ILE A 15 6.80 -6.25 -2.15
CA ILE A 15 6.46 -5.17 -3.10
C ILE A 15 7.05 -5.47 -4.48
N LEU A 16 8.27 -5.99 -4.54
CA LEU A 16 8.89 -6.44 -5.79
C LEU A 16 8.07 -7.55 -6.44
N ALA A 17 7.64 -8.55 -5.67
CA ALA A 17 6.81 -9.64 -6.15
C ALA A 17 5.45 -9.13 -6.69
N ILE A 18 4.81 -8.19 -5.99
CA ILE A 18 3.56 -7.56 -6.44
C ILE A 18 3.78 -6.82 -7.77
N GLY A 19 4.82 -5.97 -7.85
CA GLY A 19 5.15 -5.24 -9.07
C GLY A 19 5.47 -6.15 -10.26
N ALA A 20 6.28 -7.19 -10.03
CA ALA A 20 6.61 -8.19 -11.03
C ALA A 20 5.37 -8.98 -11.50
N SER A 21 4.49 -9.37 -10.58
CA SER A 21 3.26 -10.11 -10.93
C SER A 21 2.33 -9.31 -11.85
N VAL A 22 2.22 -7.99 -11.64
CA VAL A 22 1.42 -7.10 -12.50
C VAL A 22 2.10 -6.94 -13.87
N LEU A 23 3.42 -6.73 -13.88
CA LEU A 23 4.18 -6.57 -15.12
C LEU A 23 4.14 -7.83 -15.99
N LEU A 24 4.21 -9.02 -15.39
CA LEU A 24 4.16 -10.30 -16.11
C LEU A 24 2.78 -10.60 -16.70
N ARG A 25 1.72 -10.01 -16.15
CA ARG A 25 0.35 -10.28 -16.63
C ARG A 25 0.06 -9.62 -17.97
N ASP A 26 0.45 -8.36 -18.16
CA ASP A 26 0.27 -7.65 -19.43
C ASP A 26 1.24 -6.48 -19.55
N ARG A 27 2.32 -6.66 -20.34
CA ARG A 27 3.36 -5.65 -20.57
C ARG A 27 2.94 -4.55 -21.54
N THR A 28 1.85 -4.76 -22.29
CA THR A 28 1.42 -3.81 -23.34
C THR A 28 0.59 -2.66 -22.76
N ARG A 29 -0.05 -2.88 -21.61
CA ARG A 29 -0.85 -1.85 -20.92
C ARG A 29 0.04 -0.88 -20.16
N ARG A 30 -0.05 0.39 -20.52
CA ARG A 30 0.68 1.49 -19.85
C ARG A 30 0.38 1.58 -18.35
N THR A 31 -0.84 1.29 -17.92
CA THR A 31 -1.21 1.29 -16.49
C THR A 31 -0.42 0.25 -15.71
N TYR A 32 -0.17 -0.92 -16.31
CA TYR A 32 0.51 -2.05 -15.69
C TYR A 32 2.01 -1.78 -15.59
N THR A 33 2.60 -1.22 -16.65
CA THR A 33 4.01 -0.82 -16.65
C THR A 33 4.28 0.36 -15.71
N ALA A 34 3.38 1.35 -15.65
CA ALA A 34 3.48 2.46 -14.71
C ALA A 34 3.34 2.00 -13.25
N PHE A 35 2.40 1.09 -12.95
CA PHE A 35 2.28 0.47 -11.63
C PHE A 35 3.55 -0.29 -11.24
N ALA A 36 4.08 -1.11 -12.16
CA ALA A 36 5.30 -1.88 -11.91
C ALA A 36 6.51 -0.98 -11.65
N ALA A 37 6.65 0.13 -12.39
CA ALA A 37 7.71 1.11 -12.15
C ALA A 37 7.58 1.77 -10.76
N PHE A 38 6.36 2.14 -10.36
CA PHE A 38 6.08 2.67 -9.02
C PHE A 38 6.43 1.64 -7.93
N ALA A 39 5.95 0.40 -8.06
CA ALA A 39 6.24 -0.67 -7.11
C ALA A 39 7.74 -0.97 -7.03
N PHE A 40 8.45 -0.98 -8.16
CA PHE A 40 9.90 -1.19 -8.19
C PHE A 40 10.66 -0.09 -7.44
N MET A 41 10.26 1.18 -7.59
CA MET A 41 10.89 2.29 -6.85
C MET A 41 10.62 2.22 -5.35
N VAL A 42 9.42 1.85 -4.93
CA VAL A 42 9.12 1.64 -3.50
C VAL A 42 9.90 0.44 -2.95
N SER A 43 10.01 -0.66 -3.70
CA SER A 43 10.84 -1.81 -3.33
C SER A 43 12.32 -1.43 -3.20
N ALA A 44 12.87 -0.71 -4.19
CA ALA A 44 14.25 -0.22 -4.16
C ALA A 44 14.50 0.69 -2.95
N PHE A 45 13.56 1.57 -2.60
CA PHE A 45 13.64 2.39 -1.39
C PHE A 45 13.78 1.53 -0.13
N HIS A 46 12.92 0.53 0.05
CA HIS A 46 12.99 -0.35 1.22
C HIS A 46 14.25 -1.24 1.23
N LEU A 47 14.71 -1.70 0.06
CA LEU A 47 15.93 -2.50 -0.07
C LEU A 47 17.17 -1.70 0.34
N VAL A 48 17.30 -0.48 -0.17
CA VAL A 48 18.46 0.36 0.15
C VAL A 48 18.42 0.82 1.59
N ASN A 49 17.24 1.11 2.16
CA ASN A 49 17.10 1.37 3.60
C ASN A 49 17.51 0.17 4.46
N PHE A 50 17.17 -1.06 4.04
CA PHE A 50 17.65 -2.25 4.72
C PHE A 50 19.19 -2.34 4.68
N ILE A 51 19.80 -2.12 3.51
CA ILE A 51 21.27 -2.11 3.36
C ILE A 51 21.89 -1.01 4.24
N ALA A 52 21.30 0.18 4.27
CA ALA A 52 21.75 1.28 5.11
C ALA A 52 21.71 0.93 6.60
N MET A 53 20.61 0.35 7.08
CA MET A 53 20.47 -0.10 8.47
C MET A 53 21.42 -1.26 8.81
N ALA A 54 21.68 -2.16 7.88
CA ALA A 54 22.56 -3.31 8.07
C ALA A 54 24.05 -2.93 8.07
N THR A 55 24.45 -2.04 7.17
CA THR A 55 25.86 -1.63 7.00
C THR A 55 26.23 -0.39 7.80
N LYS A 56 25.24 0.39 8.26
CA LYS A 56 25.42 1.73 8.87
C LYS A 56 26.29 2.66 8.02
N SER A 57 26.25 2.48 6.70
CA SER A 57 27.07 3.23 5.76
C SER A 57 26.37 4.53 5.35
N PRO A 58 27.01 5.70 5.47
CA PRO A 58 26.46 6.98 5.00
C PRO A 58 26.14 6.97 3.50
N LEU A 59 26.91 6.22 2.70
CA LEU A 59 26.66 6.06 1.27
C LEU A 59 25.34 5.32 1.00
N ALA A 60 25.02 4.31 1.81
CA ALA A 60 23.77 3.56 1.66
C ALA A 60 22.56 4.42 2.06
N GLU A 61 22.69 5.25 3.10
CA GLU A 61 21.65 6.22 3.47
C GLU A 61 21.41 7.25 2.36
N TRP A 62 22.49 7.78 1.77
CA TRP A 62 22.39 8.69 0.62
C TRP A 62 21.77 8.01 -0.61
N LEU A 63 22.15 6.76 -0.92
CA LEU A 63 21.56 5.99 -2.02
C LEU A 63 20.07 5.73 -1.81
N ALA A 64 19.58 5.64 -0.56
CA ALA A 64 18.16 5.43 -0.27
C ALA A 64 17.30 6.63 -0.70
N LEU A 65 17.88 7.83 -0.75
CA LEU A 65 17.18 9.05 -1.15
C LEU A 65 16.85 9.08 -2.65
N TRP A 66 17.58 8.35 -3.49
CA TRP A 66 17.36 8.32 -4.93
C TRP A 66 16.02 7.63 -5.31
N PRO A 67 15.75 6.39 -4.85
CA PRO A 67 14.43 5.80 -4.98
C PRO A 67 13.35 6.67 -4.36
N ALA A 68 13.60 7.25 -3.18
CA ALA A 68 12.63 8.12 -2.50
C ALA A 68 12.24 9.34 -3.36
N ALA A 69 13.19 10.00 -4.01
CA ALA A 69 12.94 11.10 -4.93
C ALA A 69 12.15 10.66 -6.19
N THR A 70 12.27 9.39 -6.57
CA THR A 70 11.64 8.80 -7.76
C THR A 70 10.23 8.25 -7.48
N ILE A 71 9.86 8.07 -6.21
CA ILE A 71 8.52 7.61 -5.80
C ILE A 71 7.41 8.57 -6.25
N PRO A 72 7.45 9.88 -5.96
CA PRO A 72 6.40 10.81 -6.38
C PRO A 72 6.13 10.83 -7.89
N PRO A 73 7.12 11.00 -8.79
CA PRO A 73 6.85 11.06 -10.22
C PRO A 73 6.30 9.74 -10.77
N THR A 74 6.75 8.59 -10.26
CA THR A 74 6.27 7.27 -10.70
C THR A 74 4.86 7.00 -10.18
N ALA A 75 4.55 7.37 -8.93
CA ALA A 75 3.20 7.32 -8.38
C ALA A 75 2.23 8.19 -9.19
N LEU A 76 2.60 9.45 -9.48
CA LEU A 76 1.77 10.33 -10.30
C LEU A 76 1.56 9.79 -11.72
N ALA A 77 2.61 9.24 -12.35
CA ALA A 77 2.51 8.63 -13.67
C ALA A 77 1.52 7.45 -13.66
N PHE A 78 1.61 6.58 -12.64
CA PHE A 78 0.68 5.47 -12.44
C PHE A 78 -0.77 5.95 -12.24
N PHE A 79 -1.03 6.82 -11.26
CA PHE A 79 -2.39 7.28 -10.99
C PHE A 79 -2.99 8.02 -12.18
N ARG A 80 -2.17 8.77 -12.93
CA ARG A 80 -2.66 9.42 -14.15
C ARG A 80 -3.10 8.41 -15.21
N GLU A 81 -2.28 7.40 -15.49
CA GLU A 81 -2.64 6.39 -16.49
C GLU A 81 -3.86 5.58 -16.03
N PHE A 82 -3.92 5.24 -14.74
CA PHE A 82 -5.06 4.57 -14.12
C PHE A 82 -6.35 5.39 -14.25
N LEU A 83 -6.32 6.70 -13.96
CA LEU A 83 -7.51 7.56 -14.07
C LEU A 83 -7.88 7.92 -15.51
N ALA A 84 -6.91 7.89 -16.44
CA ALA A 84 -7.13 8.19 -17.86
C ALA A 84 -7.77 7.03 -18.64
N GLU A 85 -7.99 5.87 -18.00
CA GLU A 85 -8.65 4.76 -18.65
C GLU A 85 -10.12 5.08 -18.98
N PRO A 86 -10.61 4.68 -20.16
CA PRO A 86 -11.98 4.96 -20.60
C PRO A 86 -13.06 4.48 -19.62
N SER A 87 -12.78 3.44 -18.83
CA SER A 87 -13.67 2.89 -17.80
C SER A 87 -13.84 3.78 -16.55
N ILE A 88 -13.03 4.83 -16.40
CA ILE A 88 -13.08 5.78 -15.26
C ILE A 88 -13.46 7.20 -15.74
N GLY A 89 -13.32 7.46 -17.05
CA GLY A 89 -13.78 8.71 -17.68
C GLY A 89 -12.92 9.95 -17.37
N GLY A 90 -11.70 9.78 -16.87
CA GLY A 90 -10.82 10.89 -16.48
C GLY A 90 -10.17 11.61 -17.66
N LYS A 91 -10.15 12.95 -17.61
CA LYS A 91 -9.38 13.78 -18.56
C LYS A 91 -7.89 13.65 -18.28
N ARG A 92 -7.06 13.48 -19.32
CA ARG A 92 -5.59 13.48 -19.21
C ARG A 92 -5.09 14.85 -18.72
N ARG A 93 -4.57 14.94 -17.50
CA ARG A 93 -3.98 16.19 -16.95
C ARG A 93 -2.46 16.28 -17.23
N PRO A 94 -1.91 17.42 -17.68
CA PRO A 94 -0.49 17.56 -18.02
C PRO A 94 0.43 17.69 -16.77
N PRO A 95 1.68 17.18 -16.81
CA PRO A 95 2.54 16.96 -15.62
C PRO A 95 3.45 18.15 -15.25
N ARG A 96 3.07 19.40 -15.56
CA ARG A 96 4.04 20.52 -15.59
C ARG A 96 4.70 20.81 -14.23
N PHE A 97 3.99 20.65 -13.13
CA PHE A 97 4.49 21.07 -11.82
C PHE A 97 5.40 20.03 -11.13
N THR A 98 5.16 18.73 -11.36
CA THR A 98 5.90 17.68 -10.66
C THR A 98 7.27 17.41 -11.27
N LEU A 99 7.43 17.59 -12.59
CA LEU A 99 8.70 17.40 -13.28
C LEU A 99 9.80 18.34 -12.77
N ALA A 100 9.47 19.63 -12.65
CA ALA A 100 10.39 20.66 -12.16
C ALA A 100 10.92 20.31 -10.76
N TRP A 101 10.03 19.89 -9.86
CA TRP A 101 10.41 19.55 -8.51
C TRP A 101 11.22 18.24 -8.41
N THR A 102 10.92 17.22 -9.23
CA THR A 102 11.81 16.04 -9.37
C THR A 102 13.22 16.46 -9.76
N ILE A 103 13.34 17.33 -10.77
CA ILE A 103 14.64 17.79 -11.27
C ILE A 103 15.37 18.54 -10.16
N SER A 104 14.68 19.42 -9.43
CA SER A 104 15.24 20.10 -8.25
C SER A 104 15.72 19.12 -7.18
N ALA A 105 14.95 18.06 -6.88
CA ALA A 105 15.35 17.05 -5.91
C ALA A 105 16.60 16.26 -6.36
N TYR A 106 16.69 15.88 -7.63
CA TYR A 106 17.89 15.23 -8.18
C TYR A 106 19.10 16.15 -8.18
N LEU A 107 18.94 17.42 -8.60
CA LEU A 107 20.02 18.40 -8.57
C LEU A 107 20.53 18.61 -7.14
N ALA A 108 19.63 18.65 -6.15
CA ALA A 108 20.01 18.77 -4.75
C ALA A 108 20.74 17.51 -4.23
N LEU A 109 20.34 16.31 -4.66
CA LEU A 109 21.06 15.06 -4.34
C LEU A 109 22.45 14.98 -4.98
N ILE A 110 22.58 15.42 -6.23
CA ILE A 110 23.86 15.51 -6.95
C ILE A 110 24.77 16.55 -6.26
N TYR A 111 24.23 17.71 -5.89
CA TYR A 111 24.96 18.73 -5.16
C TYR A 111 25.47 18.21 -3.81
N SER A 112 24.64 17.46 -3.08
CA SER A 112 25.05 16.82 -1.81
C SER A 112 26.15 15.76 -1.99
N ALA A 113 26.33 15.18 -3.18
CA ALA A 113 27.41 14.22 -3.43
C ALA A 113 28.76 14.89 -3.70
N ILE A 114 28.74 16.11 -4.26
CA ILE A 114 29.94 16.79 -4.78
C ILE A 114 30.55 17.75 -3.74
N PHE A 115 29.73 18.50 -3.00
CA PHE A 115 30.22 19.63 -2.20
C PHE A 115 30.27 19.37 -0.68
N SER A 116 29.26 18.70 -0.11
CA SER A 116 29.19 18.34 1.32
C SER A 116 27.96 17.44 1.56
N PRO A 117 27.98 16.48 2.51
CA PRO A 117 26.84 15.63 2.86
C PRO A 117 25.69 16.39 3.54
N ILE A 118 25.10 17.35 2.83
CA ILE A 118 23.98 18.21 3.24
C ILE A 118 22.71 17.38 3.53
N HIS A 119 22.65 16.13 3.10
CA HIS A 119 21.53 15.22 3.37
C HIS A 119 21.29 14.91 4.86
N HIS A 120 22.27 15.20 5.73
CA HIS A 120 22.09 15.10 7.19
C HIS A 120 21.45 16.36 7.79
N GLU A 121 21.50 17.49 7.09
CA GLU A 121 20.98 18.76 7.57
C GLU A 121 19.46 18.80 7.51
N SER A 122 18.82 19.27 8.58
CA SER A 122 17.36 19.40 8.63
C SER A 122 16.81 20.31 7.53
N TRP A 123 17.61 21.29 7.08
CA TRP A 123 17.27 22.18 5.96
C TRP A 123 17.07 21.42 4.63
N PHE A 124 17.73 20.29 4.42
CA PHE A 124 17.52 19.44 3.24
C PHE A 124 16.43 18.41 3.48
N GLN A 125 16.43 17.77 4.65
CA GLN A 125 15.49 16.71 4.98
C GLN A 125 14.03 17.19 4.99
N ILE A 126 13.76 18.38 5.55
CA ILE A 126 12.39 18.90 5.66
C ILE A 126 11.77 19.16 4.28
N PRO A 127 12.40 19.92 3.36
CA PRO A 127 11.89 20.09 1.99
C PRO A 127 11.82 18.77 1.21
N PHE A 128 12.77 17.85 1.43
CA PHE A 128 12.76 16.55 0.77
C PHE A 128 11.60 15.67 1.22
N VAL A 129 11.31 15.60 2.51
CA VAL A 129 10.14 14.90 3.05
C VAL A 129 8.86 15.57 2.57
N ALA A 130 8.79 16.91 2.63
CA ALA A 130 7.66 17.67 2.13
C ALA A 130 7.39 17.42 0.64
N TYR A 131 8.44 17.25 -0.16
CA TYR A 131 8.33 16.84 -1.55
C TYR A 131 7.72 15.45 -1.72
N VAL A 132 8.31 14.44 -1.06
CA VAL A 132 7.93 13.05 -1.24
C VAL A 132 6.47 12.86 -0.82
N PHE A 133 6.13 13.28 0.40
CA PHE A 133 4.77 13.16 0.92
C PHE A 133 3.81 14.13 0.24
N GLY A 134 4.22 15.35 -0.10
CA GLY A 134 3.40 16.29 -0.86
C GLY A 134 3.01 15.74 -2.23
N GLY A 135 3.92 15.02 -2.89
CA GLY A 135 3.63 14.30 -4.14
C GLY A 135 2.63 13.17 -3.96
N LEU A 136 2.77 12.37 -2.90
CA LEU A 136 1.82 11.29 -2.58
C LEU A 136 0.43 11.84 -2.21
N TYR A 137 0.37 12.89 -1.39
CA TYR A 137 -0.89 13.58 -1.07
C TYR A 137 -1.52 14.21 -2.32
N ARG A 138 -0.71 14.68 -3.28
CA ARG A 138 -1.22 15.16 -4.57
C ARG A 138 -1.90 14.03 -5.36
N CYS A 139 -1.38 12.81 -5.34
CA CYS A 139 -2.07 11.66 -5.92
C CYS A 139 -3.45 11.44 -5.26
N VAL A 140 -3.52 11.55 -3.93
CA VAL A 140 -4.80 11.46 -3.20
C VAL A 140 -5.76 12.59 -3.59
N LEU A 141 -5.27 13.80 -3.77
CA LEU A 141 -6.07 14.94 -4.24
C LEU A 141 -6.59 14.72 -5.67
N ASP A 142 -5.77 14.17 -6.57
CA ASP A 142 -6.22 13.83 -7.93
C ASP A 142 -7.32 12.77 -7.91
N LEU A 143 -7.23 11.77 -7.02
CA LEU A 143 -8.32 10.82 -6.77
C LEU A 143 -9.58 11.51 -6.23
N TYR A 144 -9.44 12.46 -5.30
CA TYR A 144 -10.58 13.21 -4.74
C TYR A 144 -11.27 14.07 -5.80
N LEU A 145 -10.49 14.75 -6.65
CA LEU A 145 -11.04 15.56 -7.73
C LEU A 145 -11.80 14.69 -8.73
N GLN A 146 -11.24 13.54 -9.13
CA GLN A 146 -11.94 12.59 -10.01
C GLN A 146 -13.21 12.04 -9.34
N TYR A 147 -13.16 11.72 -8.05
CA TYR A 147 -14.34 11.26 -7.28
C TYR A 147 -15.52 12.25 -7.33
N ARG A 148 -15.26 13.55 -7.45
CA ARG A 148 -16.31 14.57 -7.61
C ARG A 148 -16.87 14.63 -9.03
N GLU A 149 -16.06 14.30 -10.03
CA GLU A 149 -16.42 14.34 -11.45
C GLU A 149 -17.11 13.04 -11.92
N THR A 150 -16.89 11.91 -11.25
CA THR A 150 -17.45 10.60 -11.65
C THR A 150 -18.97 10.50 -11.39
N PRO A 151 -19.81 10.35 -12.44
CA PRO A 151 -21.26 10.25 -12.29
C PRO A 151 -21.72 8.86 -11.83
N THR A 152 -21.03 7.80 -12.23
CA THR A 152 -21.41 6.41 -11.96
C THR A 152 -21.17 6.03 -10.49
N ARG A 153 -22.20 5.54 -9.78
CA ARG A 153 -22.11 5.17 -8.35
C ARG A 153 -21.02 4.12 -8.07
N VAL A 154 -20.86 3.14 -8.96
CA VAL A 154 -19.91 2.03 -8.79
C VAL A 154 -18.46 2.53 -8.88
N GLU A 155 -18.14 3.27 -9.94
CA GLU A 155 -16.81 3.86 -10.14
C GLU A 155 -16.46 4.88 -9.05
N ARG A 156 -17.43 5.72 -8.67
CA ARG A 156 -17.27 6.69 -7.58
C ARG A 156 -16.92 6.01 -6.26
N THR A 157 -17.51 4.86 -5.98
CA THR A 157 -17.21 4.08 -4.78
C THR A 157 -15.81 3.45 -4.85
N ARG A 158 -15.40 2.93 -6.01
CA ARG A 158 -14.03 2.42 -6.24
C ARG A 158 -12.97 3.51 -5.99
N ILE A 159 -13.16 4.70 -6.55
CA ILE A 159 -12.24 5.83 -6.35
C ILE A 159 -12.22 6.26 -4.87
N ARG A 160 -13.37 6.27 -4.20
CA ARG A 160 -13.45 6.60 -2.76
C ARG A 160 -12.58 5.67 -1.91
N TYR A 161 -12.67 4.36 -2.12
CA TYR A 161 -11.85 3.40 -1.37
C TYR A 161 -10.37 3.52 -1.68
N LEU A 162 -10.03 3.74 -2.96
CA LEU A 162 -8.65 3.99 -3.38
C LEU A 162 -8.07 5.24 -2.69
N MET A 163 -8.86 6.31 -2.64
CA MET A 163 -8.51 7.56 -1.99
C MET A 163 -8.34 7.38 -0.48
N LEU A 164 -9.28 6.71 0.19
CA LEU A 164 -9.20 6.45 1.64
C LEU A 164 -7.99 5.58 1.99
N GLY A 165 -7.77 4.49 1.24
CA GLY A 165 -6.59 3.63 1.42
C GLY A 165 -5.28 4.38 1.19
N GLY A 166 -5.22 5.19 0.13
CA GLY A 166 -4.04 6.01 -0.17
C GLY A 166 -3.78 7.09 0.88
N LEU A 167 -4.83 7.73 1.39
CA LEU A 167 -4.73 8.71 2.47
C LEU A 167 -4.19 8.06 3.74
N VAL A 168 -4.81 6.96 4.18
CA VAL A 168 -4.39 6.23 5.39
C VAL A 168 -2.95 5.75 5.26
N ALA A 169 -2.58 5.10 4.15
CA ALA A 169 -1.22 4.62 3.94
C ALA A 169 -0.19 5.75 3.93
N THR A 170 -0.49 6.86 3.24
CA THR A 170 0.42 8.02 3.15
C THR A 170 0.57 8.72 4.51
N THR A 171 -0.51 8.89 5.27
CA THR A 171 -0.46 9.54 6.59
C THR A 171 0.26 8.68 7.62
N LEU A 172 0.04 7.37 7.65
CA LEU A 172 0.74 6.48 8.57
C LEU A 172 2.24 6.34 8.20
N ALA A 173 2.56 6.29 6.91
CA ALA A 173 3.96 6.34 6.46
C ALA A 173 4.63 7.66 6.84
N PHE A 174 3.93 8.79 6.74
CA PHE A 174 4.42 10.10 7.16
C PHE A 174 4.70 10.15 8.66
N MET A 175 3.77 9.61 9.46
CA MET A 175 3.93 9.49 10.92
C MET A 175 5.18 8.70 11.31
N GLY A 176 5.53 7.67 10.52
CA GLY A 176 6.74 6.87 10.72
C GLY A 176 8.05 7.63 10.43
N VAL A 177 8.02 8.75 9.72
CA VAL A 177 9.22 9.55 9.42
C VAL A 177 9.44 10.67 10.45
N ILE A 178 8.41 11.05 11.22
CA ILE A 178 8.51 12.13 12.21
C ILE A 178 9.32 11.66 13.43
N PRO A 179 10.42 12.36 13.79
CA PRO A 179 11.15 12.10 15.02
C PRO A 179 10.24 12.35 16.24
N GLY A 180 10.00 11.32 17.05
CA GLY A 180 9.21 11.43 18.29
C GLY A 180 8.13 10.37 18.46
N PHE A 181 7.73 9.66 17.39
CA PHE A 181 6.64 8.68 17.49
C PHE A 181 7.06 7.28 17.96
N GLY A 182 8.35 6.98 18.12
CA GLY A 182 8.83 5.66 18.57
C GLY A 182 8.94 4.62 17.45
N GLU A 183 9.64 3.51 17.71
CA GLU A 183 10.06 2.53 16.68
C GLU A 183 8.92 1.71 16.05
N THR A 184 7.72 1.73 16.63
CA THR A 184 6.59 0.91 16.17
C THR A 184 5.93 1.46 14.89
N TRP A 185 5.83 2.78 14.75
CA TRP A 185 5.12 3.40 13.62
C TRP A 185 5.78 3.19 12.25
N PRO A 186 7.11 3.27 12.13
CA PRO A 186 7.78 2.93 10.87
C PRO A 186 7.47 1.50 10.39
N THR A 187 7.44 0.52 11.31
CA THR A 187 7.10 -0.87 10.98
C THR A 187 5.66 -1.01 10.50
N VAL A 188 4.72 -0.33 11.17
CA VAL A 188 3.32 -0.29 10.74
C VAL A 188 3.21 0.35 9.34
N GLY A 189 3.91 1.45 9.09
CA GLY A 189 3.97 2.11 7.79
C GLY A 189 4.44 1.20 6.64
N ASN A 190 5.43 0.35 6.89
CA ASN A 190 5.91 -0.64 5.91
C ASN A 190 4.80 -1.64 5.56
N VAL A 191 4.12 -2.20 6.57
CA VAL A 191 3.02 -3.16 6.35
C VAL A 191 1.86 -2.51 5.59
N LEU A 192 1.46 -1.30 5.96
CA LEU A 192 0.40 -0.58 5.28
C LEU A 192 0.75 -0.25 3.83
N THR A 193 2.02 0.08 3.54
CA THR A 193 2.50 0.28 2.18
C THR A 193 2.36 -0.98 1.34
N ILE A 194 2.73 -2.15 1.88
CA ILE A 194 2.54 -3.45 1.20
C ILE A 194 1.06 -3.70 0.92
N LEU A 195 0.20 -3.52 1.94
CA LEU A 195 -1.24 -3.74 1.82
C LEU A 195 -1.86 -2.80 0.78
N TYR A 196 -1.43 -1.53 0.74
CA TYR A 196 -1.90 -0.57 -0.24
C TYR A 196 -1.46 -0.92 -1.66
N LEU A 197 -0.19 -1.29 -1.87
CA LEU A 197 0.28 -1.71 -3.19
C LEU A 197 -0.40 -3.00 -3.67
N TYR A 198 -0.66 -3.94 -2.76
CA TYR A 198 -1.48 -5.12 -3.06
C TYR A 198 -2.91 -4.72 -3.43
N PHE A 199 -3.50 -3.78 -2.69
CA PHE A 199 -4.83 -3.24 -2.98
C PHE A 199 -4.91 -2.59 -4.37
N LEU A 200 -3.91 -1.80 -4.73
CA LEU A 200 -3.77 -1.23 -6.06
C LEU A 200 -3.70 -2.35 -7.12
N SER A 201 -2.81 -3.32 -6.94
CA SER A 201 -2.64 -4.46 -7.86
C SER A 201 -3.96 -5.22 -8.10
N GLN A 202 -4.71 -5.53 -7.04
CA GLN A 202 -6.02 -6.18 -7.15
C GLN A 202 -7.03 -5.32 -7.91
N THR A 203 -6.97 -4.00 -7.71
CA THR A 203 -7.82 -3.03 -8.40
C THR A 203 -7.52 -2.99 -9.90
N LEU A 204 -6.28 -3.20 -10.34
CA LEU A 204 -5.90 -3.30 -11.76
C LEU A 204 -6.39 -4.59 -12.43
N PHE A 205 -6.61 -5.67 -11.68
CA PHE A 205 -6.92 -6.97 -12.27
C PHE A 205 -8.40 -7.21 -12.56
N ARG A 206 -9.32 -6.42 -11.99
CA ARG A 206 -10.77 -6.69 -12.05
C ARG A 206 -11.54 -5.63 -12.85
N TYR A 207 -11.31 -5.60 -14.16
CA TYR A 207 -11.82 -4.54 -15.05
C TYR A 207 -13.31 -4.57 -15.42
N ARG A 208 -14.13 -5.58 -15.08
CA ARG A 208 -15.49 -5.62 -15.67
C ARG A 208 -16.67 -6.01 -14.79
N LEU A 209 -16.46 -6.57 -13.60
CA LEU A 209 -17.52 -6.84 -12.63
C LEU A 209 -16.90 -6.71 -11.23
N LEU A 210 -16.57 -5.50 -10.83
CA LEU A 210 -16.33 -5.24 -9.42
C LEU A 210 -17.70 -5.20 -8.75
N ASP A 211 -18.19 -6.37 -8.33
CA ASP A 211 -19.01 -6.38 -7.13
C ASP A 211 -18.10 -5.82 -6.04
N ILE A 212 -18.31 -4.55 -5.69
CA ILE A 212 -17.53 -3.82 -4.69
C ILE A 212 -17.39 -4.65 -3.42
N ASN A 213 -18.44 -5.42 -3.12
CA ASN A 213 -18.50 -6.39 -2.02
C ASN A 213 -17.45 -7.49 -2.15
N GLU A 214 -17.12 -7.96 -3.35
CA GLU A 214 -16.12 -9.01 -3.53
C GLU A 214 -14.69 -8.48 -3.30
N LEU A 215 -14.37 -7.28 -3.76
CA LEU A 215 -13.04 -6.70 -3.53
C LEU A 215 -12.88 -6.26 -2.08
N VAL A 216 -13.87 -5.60 -1.49
CA VAL A 216 -13.88 -5.28 -0.06
C VAL A 216 -13.82 -6.57 0.75
N GLY A 217 -14.61 -7.57 0.39
CA GLY A 217 -14.61 -8.87 1.04
C GLY A 217 -13.24 -9.52 1.00
N LYS A 218 -12.57 -9.55 -0.15
CA LYS A 218 -11.21 -10.10 -0.27
C LYS A 218 -10.17 -9.32 0.53
N MET A 219 -10.31 -7.99 0.63
CA MET A 219 -9.39 -7.17 1.42
C MET A 219 -9.61 -7.33 2.92
N VAL A 220 -10.87 -7.36 3.36
CA VAL A 220 -11.22 -7.68 4.75
C VAL A 220 -10.73 -9.07 5.10
N VAL A 221 -10.88 -10.05 4.19
CA VAL A 221 -10.35 -11.40 4.37
C VAL A 221 -8.84 -11.36 4.52
N LEU A 222 -8.12 -10.70 3.61
CA LEU A 222 -6.67 -10.63 3.65
C LEU A 222 -6.18 -9.97 4.94
N ILE A 223 -6.75 -8.82 5.32
CA ILE A 223 -6.39 -8.10 6.54
C ILE A 223 -6.64 -8.98 7.76
N THR A 224 -7.81 -9.59 7.86
CA THR A 224 -8.15 -10.46 9.00
C THR A 224 -7.25 -11.68 9.04
N LEU A 225 -6.90 -12.26 7.88
CA LEU A 225 -5.98 -13.36 7.78
C LEU A 225 -4.57 -12.96 8.24
N VAL A 226 -4.07 -11.79 7.84
CA VAL A 226 -2.78 -11.25 8.33
C VAL A 226 -2.79 -11.10 9.86
N PHE A 227 -3.84 -10.52 10.44
CA PHE A 227 -3.97 -10.37 11.88
C PHE A 227 -4.07 -11.72 12.62
N LEU A 228 -4.83 -12.67 12.07
CA LEU A 228 -4.94 -14.00 12.66
C LEU A 228 -3.61 -14.75 12.59
N LEU A 229 -2.92 -14.71 11.45
CA LEU A 229 -1.60 -15.33 11.31
C LEU A 229 -0.59 -14.69 12.27
N TRP A 230 -0.63 -13.36 12.42
CA TRP A 230 0.19 -12.67 13.41
C TRP A 230 -0.12 -13.12 14.84
N ALA A 231 -1.40 -13.27 15.19
CA ALA A 231 -1.82 -13.75 16.51
C ALA A 231 -1.40 -15.21 16.76
N VAL A 232 -1.58 -16.10 15.78
CA VAL A 232 -1.16 -17.51 15.85
C VAL A 232 0.36 -17.59 15.98
N TYR A 233 1.10 -16.84 15.16
CA TYR A 233 2.56 -16.79 15.23
C TYR A 233 3.05 -16.25 16.58
N GLY A 234 2.44 -15.18 17.08
CA GLY A 234 2.73 -14.62 18.41
C GLY A 234 2.47 -15.61 19.53
N LEU A 235 1.34 -16.32 19.50
CA LEU A 235 0.99 -17.36 20.46
C LEU A 235 1.96 -18.54 20.42
N LEU A 236 2.39 -18.95 19.22
CA LEU A 236 3.39 -20.00 19.06
C LEU A 236 4.74 -19.56 19.61
N LEU A 237 5.16 -18.31 19.38
CA LEU A 237 6.40 -17.79 19.93
C LEU A 237 6.38 -17.70 21.46
N THR A 238 5.27 -17.28 22.07
CA THR A 238 5.17 -17.24 23.54
C THR A 238 5.15 -18.62 24.15
N TRP A 239 4.52 -19.60 23.48
CA TRP A 239 4.53 -20.99 23.91
C TRP A 239 5.92 -21.65 23.79
N VAL A 240 6.67 -21.31 22.74
CA VAL A 240 8.01 -21.85 22.46
C VAL A 240 9.13 -21.14 23.25
N GLY A 241 8.93 -19.90 23.68
CA GLY A 241 9.96 -18.97 24.16
C GLY A 241 10.67 -19.29 25.49
N GLY A 242 10.61 -20.51 26.00
CA GLY A 242 11.31 -20.94 27.21
C GLY A 242 12.75 -21.41 26.98
N GLY A 243 13.65 -20.54 26.51
CA GLY A 243 15.07 -20.60 26.89
C GLY A 243 16.05 -21.56 26.19
N GLN A 244 15.78 -22.10 24.99
CA GLN A 244 16.79 -22.92 24.27
C GLN A 244 17.00 -22.46 22.82
N GLU A 245 18.05 -21.64 22.61
CA GLU A 245 18.43 -21.08 21.30
C GLU A 245 18.69 -22.16 20.23
N GLY A 246 19.11 -23.36 20.63
CA GLY A 246 19.33 -24.50 19.72
C GLY A 246 18.05 -25.11 19.12
N ILE A 247 16.88 -24.95 19.75
CA ILE A 247 15.59 -25.49 19.27
C ILE A 247 14.81 -24.45 18.46
N PHE A 248 15.29 -23.21 18.37
CA PHE A 248 14.58 -22.13 17.69
C PHE A 248 14.31 -22.42 16.21
N LEU A 249 15.28 -23.00 15.48
CA LEU A 249 15.11 -23.33 14.06
C LEU A 249 14.08 -24.45 13.86
N LEU A 250 14.13 -25.51 14.66
CA LEU A 250 13.17 -26.61 14.58
C LEU A 250 11.76 -26.13 14.95
N ASN A 251 11.65 -25.29 15.98
CA ASN A 251 10.38 -24.70 16.38
C ASN A 251 9.84 -23.71 15.34
N ALA A 252 10.70 -22.94 14.67
CA ALA A 252 10.29 -22.06 13.57
C ALA A 252 9.77 -22.87 12.37
N VAL A 253 10.37 -24.02 12.07
CA VAL A 253 9.88 -24.95 11.03
C VAL A 253 8.52 -25.52 11.43
N VAL A 254 8.37 -26.01 12.65
CA VAL A 254 7.09 -26.53 13.16
C VAL A 254 6.02 -25.45 13.16
N ALA A 255 6.33 -24.24 13.63
CA ALA A 255 5.41 -23.11 13.62
C ALA A 255 4.98 -22.73 12.18
N SER A 256 5.91 -22.72 11.23
CA SER A 256 5.62 -22.46 9.82
C SER A 256 4.74 -23.55 9.21
N PHE A 257 4.96 -24.81 9.59
CA PHE A 257 4.13 -25.93 9.15
C PHE A 257 2.71 -25.84 9.71
N VAL A 258 2.56 -25.55 11.01
CA VAL A 258 1.25 -25.31 11.65
C VAL A 258 0.52 -24.16 10.97
N ILE A 259 1.23 -23.05 10.71
CA ILE A 259 0.68 -21.90 9.97
C ILE A 259 0.21 -22.32 8.57
N LEU A 260 0.99 -23.11 7.83
CA LEU A 260 0.63 -23.56 6.49
C LEU A 260 -0.63 -24.43 6.50
N VAL A 261 -0.73 -25.38 7.44
CA VAL A 261 -1.88 -26.27 7.59
C VAL A 261 -3.13 -25.49 8.01
N LEU A 262 -2.99 -24.46 8.86
CA LEU A 262 -4.10 -23.62 9.29
C LEU A 262 -4.51 -22.57 8.23
N PHE A 263 -3.59 -22.17 7.35
CA PHE A 263 -3.80 -21.06 6.43
C PHE A 263 -5.01 -21.27 5.50
N GLU A 264 -5.04 -22.39 4.79
CA GLU A 264 -6.12 -22.71 3.86
C GLU A 264 -7.50 -22.81 4.54
N PRO A 265 -7.69 -23.62 5.60
CA PRO A 265 -9.01 -23.76 6.22
C PRO A 265 -9.49 -22.47 6.86
N VAL A 266 -8.60 -21.71 7.52
CA VAL A 266 -8.94 -20.39 8.06
C VAL A 266 -9.38 -19.46 6.95
N ARG A 267 -8.60 -19.38 5.88
CA ARG A 267 -8.88 -18.49 4.76
C ARG A 267 -10.26 -18.80 4.18
N THR A 268 -10.56 -20.06 3.89
CA THR A 268 -11.85 -20.47 3.34
C THR A 268 -13.00 -20.19 4.31
N ALA A 269 -12.83 -20.48 5.60
CA ALA A 269 -13.84 -20.18 6.62
C ALA A 269 -14.14 -18.67 6.71
N LEU A 270 -13.10 -17.85 6.60
CA LEU A 270 -13.20 -16.41 6.69
C LEU A 270 -13.80 -15.79 5.43
N GLU A 271 -13.41 -16.27 4.24
CA GLU A 271 -14.05 -15.91 2.97
C GLU A 271 -15.57 -16.19 3.03
N ASN A 272 -15.97 -17.34 3.57
CA ASN A 272 -17.37 -17.71 3.74
C ASN A 272 -18.10 -16.85 4.79
N ALA A 273 -17.45 -16.52 5.91
CA ALA A 273 -18.02 -15.65 6.94
C ALA A 273 -18.27 -14.23 6.42
N VAL A 274 -17.28 -13.64 5.75
CA VAL A 274 -17.36 -12.29 5.18
C VAL A 274 -18.42 -12.24 4.07
N ASN A 275 -18.46 -13.25 3.19
CA ASN A 275 -19.49 -13.31 2.14
C ASN A 275 -20.91 -13.40 2.74
N ARG A 276 -21.12 -14.24 3.75
CA ARG A 276 -22.41 -14.33 4.46
C ARG A 276 -22.80 -13.00 5.12
N TRP A 277 -21.84 -12.31 5.72
CA TRP A 277 -22.08 -11.02 6.37
C TRP A 277 -22.47 -9.94 5.34
N LEU A 278 -21.74 -9.84 4.23
CA LEU A 278 -22.05 -8.91 3.13
C LEU A 278 -23.43 -9.18 2.50
N VAL A 279 -23.82 -10.45 2.35
CA VAL A 279 -25.14 -10.83 1.82
C VAL A 279 -26.26 -10.46 2.78
N ARG A 280 -26.08 -10.63 4.10
CA ARG A 280 -27.09 -10.23 5.10
C ARG A 280 -27.38 -8.74 5.06
N GLN A 281 -26.35 -7.90 4.98
CA GLN A 281 -26.53 -6.45 4.89
C GLN A 281 -27.33 -6.02 3.64
N ARG A 282 -27.16 -6.71 2.50
CA ARG A 282 -27.98 -6.45 1.29
C ARG A 282 -29.45 -6.78 1.50
N ASN A 283 -29.75 -7.87 2.19
CA ASN A 283 -31.13 -8.32 2.38
C ASN A 283 -31.89 -7.39 3.34
N GLU A 284 -31.23 -6.92 4.41
CA GLU A 284 -31.80 -5.96 5.35
C GLU A 284 -32.09 -4.61 4.67
N LEU A 285 -31.13 -4.03 3.94
CA LEU A 285 -31.31 -2.75 3.24
C LEU A 285 -32.41 -2.79 2.16
N ARG A 286 -32.56 -3.93 1.50
CA ARG A 286 -33.61 -4.14 0.48
C ARG A 286 -34.99 -4.29 1.12
N SER A 287 -35.07 -4.98 2.27
CA SER A 287 -36.32 -5.10 3.03
C SER A 287 -36.82 -3.76 3.56
N SER A 288 -35.92 -2.90 4.06
CA SER A 288 -36.29 -1.57 4.56
C SER A 288 -36.75 -0.63 3.46
N THR A 289 -36.14 -0.69 2.27
CA THR A 289 -36.57 0.12 1.12
C THR A 289 -37.89 -0.38 0.51
N GLU A 290 -38.15 -1.68 0.52
CA GLU A 290 -39.46 -2.23 0.11
C GLU A 290 -40.57 -1.91 1.12
N ALA A 291 -40.27 -1.89 2.42
CA ALA A 291 -41.21 -1.47 3.46
C ALA A 291 -41.60 0.01 3.30
N VAL A 292 -40.61 0.91 3.17
CA VAL A 292 -40.86 2.34 2.94
C VAL A 292 -41.61 2.58 1.62
N ARG A 293 -41.30 1.83 0.55
CA ARG A 293 -42.05 1.93 -0.71
C ARG A 293 -43.52 1.53 -0.53
N ARG A 294 -43.82 0.46 0.22
CA ARG A 294 -45.20 0.05 0.50
C ARG A 294 -45.96 1.10 1.29
N ASP A 295 -45.33 1.71 2.29
CA ASP A 295 -45.97 2.77 3.09
C ASP A 295 -46.29 4.01 2.26
N ILE A 296 -45.41 4.42 1.35
CA ILE A 296 -45.68 5.57 0.46
C ILE A 296 -46.77 5.25 -0.57
N THR A 297 -46.85 4.00 -1.05
CA THR A 297 -47.88 3.61 -2.04
C THR A 297 -49.27 3.48 -1.40
N ASN A 298 -49.37 3.28 -0.08
CA ASN A 298 -50.64 3.22 0.65
C ASN A 298 -51.18 4.62 1.06
N VAL A 299 -50.40 5.68 0.86
CA VAL A 299 -50.77 7.06 1.25
C VAL A 299 -51.24 7.91 0.05
N VAL A 300 -51.16 7.39 -1.17
CA VAL A 300 -51.69 8.00 -2.41
C VAL A 300 -52.92 7.23 -2.87
#